data_AF-A0AAE0B7D0-F1
#
_entry.id   AF-A0AAE0B7D0-F1
#
_cell.length_a   1.000
_cell.length_b   1.000
_cell.length_c   1.000
_cell.angle_alpha   90.00
_cell.angle_beta   90.00
_cell.angle_gamma   90.00
#
_symmetry.space_group_name_H-M   'P 1'
#
loop_
_entity.id
_entity.type
_entity.pdbx_description
1 polymer ?
#
loop_
_entity_poly.entity_id
_entity_poly.type
_entity_poly.pdbx_seq_one_letter_code
_entity_poly.pdbx_strand_id
1 'polypeptide(L)'
;MERVGNLRNSEDVLLWLPKKNGFFNPKSAWDVVRFRLPKFEWTKWVWHNCLPKKIVVCMWKAVFDFLSVDEKVRSVGVPIVSACNCCSIRGNEDLEHILNKGDFTTNLWRKVLAEVGVSFLSQPNWKERVQLWFNRVGRSSYLGTLIGLIPYLVIWRLWRRRCVATLEGKLESIFEVWLSIKH
;
A
#
# COMPACT_ATOMS: atom_id res chain seq x y z
N MET A 1 17.10 -45.35 8.93
CA MET A 1 18.14 -45.75 7.97
C MET A 1 17.44 -46.34 6.75
N GLU A 2 17.11 -45.51 5.77
CA GLU A 2 16.49 -45.95 4.51
C GLU A 2 17.57 -46.48 3.57
N ARG A 3 17.33 -47.67 3.00
CA ARG A 3 18.26 -48.37 2.11
C ARG A 3 18.27 -47.64 0.77
N VAL A 4 19.41 -47.05 0.43
CA VAL A 4 19.70 -46.55 -0.93
C VAL A 4 19.85 -47.77 -1.83
N GLY A 5 18.93 -47.92 -2.78
CA GLY A 5 18.87 -49.06 -3.69
C GLY A 5 20.06 -49.12 -4.65
N ASN A 6 20.51 -50.34 -4.94
CA ASN A 6 21.58 -50.66 -5.88
C ASN A 6 21.39 -49.95 -7.24
N LEU A 7 22.47 -49.32 -7.72
CA LEU A 7 22.58 -48.66 -9.02
C LEU A 7 22.12 -49.60 -10.15
N ARG A 8 20.91 -49.34 -10.65
CA ARG A 8 20.42 -49.86 -11.93
C ARG A 8 20.83 -48.89 -13.02
N ASN A 9 21.08 -49.42 -14.20
CA ASN A 9 21.40 -48.72 -15.44
C ASN A 9 20.17 -47.93 -15.96
N SER A 10 19.63 -47.02 -15.15
CA SER A 10 18.41 -46.26 -15.40
C SER A 10 18.72 -44.79 -15.59
N GLU A 11 18.01 -44.13 -16.52
CA GLU A 11 18.14 -42.70 -16.75
C GLU A 11 17.88 -41.89 -15.49
N ASP A 12 18.66 -40.83 -15.29
CA ASP A 12 18.48 -39.88 -14.19
C ASP A 12 17.10 -39.23 -14.28
N VAL A 13 16.38 -39.19 -13.15
CA VAL A 13 15.03 -38.61 -13.07
C VAL A 13 15.05 -37.39 -12.15
N LEU A 14 14.50 -36.27 -12.62
CA LEU A 14 14.30 -35.08 -11.80
C LEU A 14 13.11 -35.30 -10.85
N LEU A 15 13.38 -35.23 -9.54
CA LEU A 15 12.37 -35.34 -8.50
C LEU A 15 12.08 -33.98 -7.84
N TRP A 16 10.81 -33.61 -7.81
CA TRP A 16 10.35 -32.41 -7.12
C TRP A 16 10.19 -32.66 -5.60
N LEU A 17 11.27 -32.43 -4.86
CA LEU A 17 11.38 -32.69 -3.42
C LEU A 17 10.28 -32.06 -2.53
N PRO A 18 9.73 -30.87 -2.83
CA PRO A 18 8.67 -30.27 -1.99
C PRO A 18 7.37 -31.07 -1.93
N LYS A 19 7.20 -32.10 -2.78
CA LYS A 19 6.09 -33.05 -2.69
C LYS A 19 6.61 -34.47 -2.51
N LYS A 20 5.99 -35.22 -1.60
CA LYS A 20 6.34 -36.63 -1.31
C LYS A 20 6.20 -37.57 -2.52
N ASN A 21 5.41 -37.19 -3.53
CA ASN A 21 5.23 -37.96 -4.74
C ASN A 21 6.25 -37.64 -5.84
N GLY A 22 7.19 -36.72 -5.60
CA GLY A 22 8.23 -36.33 -6.56
C GLY A 22 7.72 -35.57 -7.80
N PHE A 23 6.41 -35.35 -7.93
CA PHE A 23 5.84 -34.68 -9.10
C PHE A 23 5.88 -33.16 -8.97
N PHE A 24 6.42 -32.52 -10.00
CA PHE A 24 6.38 -31.07 -10.14
C PHE A 24 4.95 -30.58 -10.26
N ASN A 25 4.64 -29.48 -9.56
CA ASN A 25 3.47 -28.68 -9.88
C ASN A 25 3.77 -27.19 -9.61
N PRO A 26 3.19 -26.27 -10.41
CA PRO A 26 3.42 -24.84 -10.28
C PRO A 26 3.09 -24.28 -8.89
N LYS A 27 2.07 -24.82 -8.21
CA LYS A 27 1.66 -24.37 -6.88
C LYS A 27 2.76 -24.59 -5.84
N SER A 28 3.35 -25.79 -5.79
CA SER A 28 4.46 -26.06 -4.87
C SER A 28 5.73 -25.34 -5.26
N ALA A 29 6.00 -25.13 -6.55
CA ALA A 29 7.12 -24.33 -7.00
C ALA A 29 6.99 -22.89 -6.52
N TRP A 30 5.80 -22.30 -6.69
CA TRP A 30 5.48 -20.98 -6.17
C TRP A 30 5.64 -20.90 -4.65
N ASP A 31 5.18 -21.90 -3.92
CA ASP A 31 5.30 -21.93 -2.45
C ASP A 31 6.76 -21.99 -1.96
N VAL A 32 7.68 -22.54 -2.75
CA VAL A 32 9.12 -22.57 -2.45
C VAL A 32 9.80 -21.23 -2.75
N VAL A 33 9.51 -20.62 -3.91
CA VAL A 33 10.20 -19.39 -4.32
C VAL A 33 9.60 -18.13 -3.72
N ARG A 34 8.34 -18.18 -3.25
CA ARG A 34 7.66 -16.98 -2.75
C ARG A 34 8.21 -16.54 -1.39
N PHE A 35 8.46 -15.24 -1.27
CA PHE A 35 8.66 -14.62 0.03
C PHE A 35 7.32 -14.32 0.69
N ARG A 36 7.08 -14.85 1.90
CA ARG A 36 5.84 -14.60 2.65
C ARG A 36 5.97 -13.33 3.50
N LEU A 37 5.35 -12.26 3.04
CA LEU A 37 5.19 -11.04 3.82
C LEU A 37 4.13 -11.23 4.93
N PRO A 38 4.20 -10.43 6.01
CA PRO A 38 3.15 -10.41 7.04
C PRO A 38 1.77 -10.23 6.42
N LYS A 39 0.77 -10.92 6.98
CA LYS A 39 -0.63 -10.68 6.61
C LYS A 39 -1.00 -9.29 7.12
N PHE A 40 -1.33 -8.39 6.21
CA PHE A 40 -1.80 -7.08 6.61
C PHE A 40 -3.33 -7.05 6.68
N GLU A 41 -3.88 -6.47 7.74
CA GLU A 41 -5.33 -6.37 7.94
C GLU A 41 -6.03 -5.60 6.81
N TRP A 42 -5.34 -4.63 6.17
CA TRP A 42 -5.85 -3.92 5.01
C TRP A 42 -6.14 -4.84 3.81
N THR A 43 -5.43 -5.97 3.65
CA THR A 43 -5.65 -6.89 2.50
C THR A 43 -7.07 -7.44 2.41
N LYS A 44 -7.78 -7.51 3.54
CA LYS A 44 -9.19 -7.92 3.57
C LYS A 44 -10.14 -6.86 2.97
N TRP A 45 -9.66 -5.63 2.83
CA TRP A 45 -10.38 -4.47 2.29
C TRP A 45 -9.97 -4.13 0.84
N VAL A 46 -8.79 -4.59 0.40
CA VAL A 46 -8.21 -4.36 -0.95
C VAL A 46 -9.15 -4.76 -2.06
N TRP A 47 -9.85 -5.88 -1.89
CA TRP A 47 -10.66 -6.49 -2.95
C TRP A 47 -12.13 -6.14 -2.83
N HIS A 48 -12.47 -5.05 -2.15
CA HIS A 48 -13.87 -4.63 -2.03
C HIS A 48 -14.40 -4.13 -3.39
N ASN A 49 -15.51 -4.71 -3.85
CA ASN A 49 -16.09 -4.42 -5.17
C ASN A 49 -16.47 -2.93 -5.38
N CYS A 50 -16.70 -2.19 -4.30
CA CYS A 50 -17.02 -0.75 -4.38
C CYS A 50 -15.81 0.13 -4.72
N LEU A 51 -14.58 -0.39 -4.66
CA LEU A 51 -13.39 0.41 -4.99
C LEU A 51 -12.97 0.21 -6.45
N PRO A 52 -12.84 1.30 -7.23
CA PRO A 52 -12.19 1.22 -8.53
C PRO A 52 -10.77 0.65 -8.42
N LYS A 53 -10.40 -0.24 -9.34
CA LYS A 53 -9.10 -0.94 -9.34
C LYS A 53 -7.90 0.01 -9.22
N LYS A 54 -7.97 1.22 -9.80
CA LYS A 54 -6.90 2.24 -9.71
C LYS A 54 -6.58 2.66 -8.27
N ILE A 55 -7.60 2.75 -7.42
CA ILE A 55 -7.45 3.14 -6.00
C ILE A 55 -6.77 2.01 -5.24
N VAL A 56 -7.23 0.77 -5.46
CA VAL A 56 -6.68 -0.43 -4.86
C VAL A 56 -5.21 -0.62 -5.24
N VAL A 57 -4.89 -0.50 -6.53
CA VAL A 57 -3.51 -0.61 -7.04
C VAL A 57 -2.63 0.50 -6.48
N CYS A 58 -3.14 1.71 -6.31
CA CYS A 58 -2.39 2.80 -5.68
C CYS A 58 -2.04 2.47 -4.23
N MET A 59 -3.00 1.97 -3.45
CA MET A 59 -2.75 1.57 -2.06
C MET A 59 -1.74 0.42 -1.99
N TRP A 60 -1.87 -0.58 -2.85
CA TRP A 60 -0.90 -1.67 -2.96
C TRP A 60 0.51 -1.14 -3.26
N LYS A 61 0.65 -0.25 -4.25
CA LYS A 61 1.93 0.38 -4.58
C LYS A 61 2.49 1.18 -3.41
N ALA A 62 1.66 1.90 -2.67
CA ALA A 62 2.10 2.64 -1.49
C ALA A 62 2.68 1.70 -0.43
N VAL A 63 1.98 0.61 -0.10
CA VAL A 63 2.41 -0.33 0.96
C VAL A 63 3.74 -0.99 0.63
N PHE A 64 3.93 -1.33 -0.63
CA PHE A 64 5.15 -1.96 -1.14
C PHE A 64 6.22 -0.99 -1.62
N ASP A 65 6.08 0.31 -1.33
CA ASP A 65 7.10 1.32 -1.65
C ASP A 65 7.42 1.39 -3.17
N PHE A 66 6.38 1.25 -3.99
CA PHE A 66 6.44 1.31 -5.46
C PHE A 66 5.89 2.62 -6.04
N LEU A 67 5.53 3.59 -5.19
CA LEU A 67 5.17 4.92 -5.69
C LEU A 67 6.43 5.71 -6.00
N SER A 68 6.41 6.41 -7.13
CA SER A 68 7.55 7.16 -7.67
C SER A 68 7.65 8.54 -7.02
N VAL A 69 8.14 8.56 -5.78
CA VAL A 69 8.52 9.77 -5.03
C VAL A 69 10.01 10.10 -5.24
N ASP A 70 10.42 11.34 -4.99
CA ASP A 70 11.80 11.75 -5.20
C ASP A 70 12.82 10.89 -4.43
N GLU A 71 12.52 10.51 -3.19
CA GLU A 71 13.36 9.58 -2.41
C GLU A 71 13.63 8.27 -3.18
N LYS A 72 12.59 7.70 -3.81
CA LYS A 72 12.71 6.46 -4.59
C LYS A 72 13.54 6.66 -5.85
N VAL A 73 13.35 7.77 -6.54
CA VAL A 73 14.13 8.14 -7.73
C VAL A 73 15.61 8.34 -7.38
N ARG A 74 15.91 8.97 -6.24
CA ARG A 74 17.28 9.08 -5.74
C ARG A 74 17.89 7.73 -5.37
N SER A 75 17.11 6.82 -4.80
CA SER A 75 17.60 5.49 -4.41
C SER A 75 18.10 4.64 -5.60
N VAL A 76 17.65 4.93 -6.82
CA VAL A 76 18.12 4.27 -8.06
C VAL A 76 19.25 5.02 -8.77
N GLY A 77 19.85 6.02 -8.09
CA GLY A 77 21.05 6.73 -8.57
C GLY A 77 20.79 7.95 -9.44
N VAL A 78 19.54 8.41 -9.56
CA VAL A 78 19.22 9.62 -10.33
C VAL A 78 19.42 10.87 -9.45
N PRO A 79 20.32 11.79 -9.81
CA PRO A 79 20.64 12.96 -8.98
C PRO A 79 19.60 14.06 -9.17
N ILE A 80 18.49 13.98 -8.45
CA ILE A 80 17.46 15.04 -8.39
C ILE A 80 17.52 15.79 -7.05
N VAL A 81 17.15 17.08 -7.09
CA VAL A 81 16.88 17.86 -5.88
C VAL A 81 15.48 17.52 -5.41
N SER A 82 15.35 17.02 -4.18
CA SER A 82 14.04 16.67 -3.64
C SER A 82 13.33 17.89 -3.07
N ALA A 83 12.12 18.15 -3.54
CA ALA A 83 11.29 19.22 -3.03
C ALA A 83 9.80 18.91 -3.28
N CYS A 84 9.04 18.71 -2.21
CA CYS A 84 7.61 18.48 -2.31
C CYS A 84 6.89 19.70 -2.88
N ASN A 85 6.24 19.52 -4.03
CA ASN A 85 5.42 20.56 -4.67
C ASN A 85 3.99 20.63 -4.13
N CYS A 86 3.60 19.75 -3.19
CA CYS A 86 2.22 19.67 -2.69
C CYS A 86 1.94 20.52 -1.46
N CYS A 87 3.00 20.96 -0.79
CA CYS A 87 2.99 21.54 0.54
C CYS A 87 3.41 23.00 0.50
N SER A 88 2.85 23.82 1.40
CA SER A 88 3.22 25.25 1.49
C SER A 88 4.65 25.38 2.02
N ILE A 89 4.99 24.54 3.00
CA ILE A 89 6.36 24.35 3.48
C ILE A 89 6.97 23.21 2.68
N ARG A 90 7.93 23.52 1.81
CA ARG A 90 8.61 22.51 0.99
C ARG A 90 9.52 21.67 1.88
N GLY A 91 9.21 20.38 1.97
CA GLY A 91 10.07 19.36 2.59
C GLY A 91 10.63 18.40 1.55
N ASN A 92 11.49 17.46 1.99
CA ASN A 92 11.89 16.33 1.16
C ASN A 92 10.64 15.51 0.78
N GLU A 93 10.58 15.10 -0.48
CA GLU A 93 9.48 14.29 -0.99
C GLU A 93 9.77 12.80 -0.79
N ASP A 94 9.19 12.27 0.28
CA ASP A 94 9.10 10.85 0.58
C ASP A 94 7.63 10.42 0.78
N LEU A 95 7.38 9.12 0.90
CA LEU A 95 6.04 8.58 1.12
C LEU A 95 5.42 9.05 2.43
N GLU A 96 6.24 9.18 3.48
CA GLU A 96 5.79 9.59 4.79
C GLU A 96 5.33 11.07 4.78
N HIS A 97 6.03 11.92 4.06
CA HIS A 97 5.68 13.31 3.84
C HIS A 97 4.40 13.42 3.02
N ILE A 98 4.31 12.75 1.86
CA ILE A 98 3.13 12.84 0.99
C ILE A 98 1.89 12.27 1.66
N LEU A 99 2.00 11.13 2.36
CA LEU A 99 0.84 10.40 2.90
C LEU A 99 0.52 10.72 4.35
N ASN A 100 1.39 11.43 5.08
CA ASN A 100 1.20 11.66 6.50
C ASN A 100 1.64 13.03 7.02
N LYS A 101 2.92 13.39 6.87
CA LYS A 101 3.54 14.53 7.58
C LYS A 101 3.43 15.87 6.86
N GLY A 102 3.14 15.90 5.57
CA GLY A 102 2.94 17.14 4.81
C GLY A 102 1.88 18.02 5.45
N ASP A 103 2.02 19.34 5.36
CA ASP A 103 1.08 20.30 5.95
C ASP A 103 -0.33 20.10 5.38
N PHE A 104 -0.43 19.95 4.05
CA PHE A 104 -1.69 19.63 3.37
C PHE A 104 -2.28 18.32 3.87
N THR A 105 -1.45 17.27 3.91
CA THR A 105 -1.88 15.91 4.28
C THR A 105 -2.34 15.83 5.73
N THR A 106 -1.62 16.50 6.63
CA THR A 106 -1.98 16.61 8.04
C THR A 106 -3.35 17.28 8.20
N ASN A 107 -3.60 18.36 7.46
CA ASN A 107 -4.89 19.05 7.47
C ASN A 107 -6.02 18.17 6.92
N LEU A 108 -5.77 17.44 5.83
CA LEU A 108 -6.75 16.50 5.26
C LEU A 108 -7.09 15.39 6.25
N TRP A 109 -6.09 14.74 6.87
CA TRP A 109 -6.32 13.71 7.88
C TRP A 109 -7.08 14.26 9.09
N ARG A 110 -6.77 15.48 9.56
CA ARG A 110 -7.52 16.11 10.65
C ARG A 110 -9.01 16.26 10.30
N LYS A 111 -9.31 16.68 9.06
CA LYS A 111 -10.69 16.83 8.58
C LYS A 111 -11.41 15.49 8.48
N VAL A 112 -10.76 14.47 7.89
CA VAL A 112 -11.27 13.09 7.82
C VAL A 112 -11.64 12.59 9.22
N LEU A 113 -10.72 12.75 10.16
CA LEU A 113 -10.83 12.26 11.53
C LEU A 113 -11.95 12.94 12.31
N ALA A 114 -12.07 14.27 12.16
CA ALA A 114 -13.16 15.02 12.77
C ALA A 114 -14.54 14.55 12.29
N GLU A 115 -14.67 14.23 11.01
CA GLU A 115 -15.96 13.81 10.42
C GLU A 115 -16.36 12.38 10.77
N VAL A 116 -15.38 11.50 10.99
CA VAL A 116 -15.62 10.12 11.44
C VAL A 116 -15.67 10.03 12.99
N GLY A 117 -15.37 11.12 13.70
CA GLY A 117 -15.37 11.15 15.17
C GLY A 117 -14.22 10.34 15.79
N VAL A 118 -13.09 10.21 15.10
CA VAL A 118 -11.94 9.41 15.54
C VAL A 118 -10.75 10.31 15.83
N SER A 119 -10.11 10.15 16.98
CA SER A 119 -8.86 10.83 17.32
C SER A 119 -7.68 9.84 17.39
N PHE A 120 -6.50 10.27 16.97
CA PHE A 120 -5.25 9.56 17.25
C PHE A 120 -4.54 10.24 18.42
N LEU A 121 -4.11 9.46 19.41
CA LEU A 121 -3.40 9.95 20.60
C LEU A 121 -1.96 10.38 20.29
N SER A 122 -1.40 9.88 19.20
CA SER A 122 -0.08 10.24 18.66
C SER A 122 -0.17 10.43 17.14
N GLN A 123 0.89 10.97 16.53
CA GLN A 123 1.04 11.03 15.07
C GLN A 123 1.84 9.79 14.61
N PRO A 124 1.18 8.63 14.37
CA PRO A 124 1.84 7.44 13.85
C PRO A 124 2.40 7.72 12.45
N ASN A 125 3.33 6.88 11.97
CA ASN A 125 3.70 6.92 10.56
C ASN A 125 2.52 6.55 9.66
N TRP A 126 2.64 6.77 8.36
CA TRP A 126 1.53 6.58 7.43
C TRP A 126 1.00 5.14 7.42
N LYS A 127 1.89 4.13 7.51
CA LYS A 127 1.50 2.70 7.52
C LYS A 127 0.76 2.36 8.80
N GLU A 128 1.29 2.78 9.95
CA GLU A 128 0.67 2.61 11.26
C GLU A 128 -0.68 3.31 11.34
N ARG A 129 -0.82 4.54 10.82
CA ARG A 129 -2.11 5.25 10.75
C ARG A 129 -3.18 4.40 10.09
N VAL A 130 -2.83 3.82 8.94
CA VAL A 130 -3.74 2.98 8.16
C VAL A 130 -4.03 1.67 8.88
N GLN A 131 -3.03 1.03 9.50
CA GLN A 131 -3.25 -0.17 10.30
C GLN A 131 -4.17 0.10 11.50
N LEU A 132 -3.94 1.18 12.25
CA LEU A 132 -4.79 1.59 13.36
C LEU A 132 -6.22 1.89 12.91
N TRP A 133 -6.40 2.48 11.72
CA TRP A 133 -7.72 2.67 11.12
C TRP A 133 -8.44 1.34 10.93
N PHE A 134 -7.79 0.38 10.25
CA PHE A 134 -8.40 -0.92 9.99
C PHE A 134 -8.66 -1.76 11.24
N ASN A 135 -7.86 -1.58 12.29
CA ASN A 135 -8.07 -2.24 13.58
C ASN A 135 -9.28 -1.69 14.34
N ARG A 136 -9.65 -0.42 14.11
CA ARG A 136 -10.79 0.24 14.77
C ARG A 136 -12.11 0.01 14.03
N VAL A 137 -12.06 -0.18 12.72
CA VAL A 137 -13.26 -0.28 11.88
C VAL A 137 -13.71 -1.73 11.72
N GLY A 138 -14.92 -2.02 12.19
CA GLY A 138 -15.58 -3.30 11.99
C GLY A 138 -16.32 -3.40 10.64
N ARG A 139 -16.56 -4.63 10.19
CA ARG A 139 -17.35 -4.96 8.98
C ARG A 139 -18.78 -5.42 9.29
N SER A 140 -19.24 -5.23 10.52
CA SER A 140 -20.56 -5.66 10.96
C SER A 140 -21.70 -4.84 10.33
N SER A 141 -21.40 -3.69 9.73
CA SER A 141 -22.41 -2.83 9.09
C SER A 141 -21.92 -2.27 7.74
N TYR A 142 -22.88 -1.88 6.90
CA TYR A 142 -22.61 -1.16 5.66
C TYR A 142 -21.84 0.15 5.90
N LEU A 143 -22.25 0.91 6.93
CA LEU A 143 -21.57 2.14 7.33
C LEU A 143 -20.12 1.87 7.78
N GLY A 144 -19.89 0.83 8.59
CA GLY A 144 -18.53 0.43 8.98
C GLY A 144 -17.70 0.04 7.76
N THR A 145 -18.30 -0.62 6.78
CA THR A 145 -17.63 -0.94 5.53
C THR A 145 -17.21 0.32 4.77
N LEU A 146 -18.10 1.30 4.60
CA LEU A 146 -17.78 2.58 3.95
C LEU A 146 -16.67 3.34 4.67
N ILE A 147 -16.75 3.43 6.00
CA ILE A 147 -15.70 4.06 6.83
C ILE A 147 -14.36 3.33 6.64
N GLY A 148 -14.37 2.01 6.50
CA GLY A 148 -13.17 1.22 6.24
C GLY A 148 -12.52 1.52 4.89
N LEU A 149 -13.27 2.02 3.90
CA LEU A 149 -12.71 2.39 2.59
C LEU A 149 -12.02 3.76 2.57
N ILE A 150 -12.23 4.61 3.58
CA ILE A 150 -11.71 5.97 3.62
C ILE A 150 -10.18 6.04 3.44
N PRO A 151 -9.34 5.23 4.10
CA PRO A 151 -7.89 5.29 3.90
C PRO A 151 -7.46 5.05 2.45
N TYR A 152 -8.16 4.18 1.73
CA TYR A 152 -7.91 3.95 0.30
C TYR A 152 -8.16 5.22 -0.52
N LEU A 153 -9.30 5.87 -0.27
CA LEU A 153 -9.70 7.09 -0.98
C LEU A 153 -8.74 8.25 -0.67
N VAL A 154 -8.39 8.43 0.61
CA VAL A 154 -7.46 9.47 1.07
C VAL A 154 -6.09 9.28 0.43
N ILE A 155 -5.51 8.09 0.50
CA ILE A 155 -4.19 7.79 -0.09
C ILE A 155 -4.21 8.00 -1.60
N TRP A 156 -5.22 7.50 -2.29
CA TRP A 156 -5.40 7.73 -3.72
C TRP A 156 -5.48 9.22 -4.05
N ARG A 157 -6.25 10.01 -3.29
CA ARG A 157 -6.42 11.44 -3.57
C ARG A 157 -5.18 12.25 -3.27
N LEU A 158 -4.45 11.93 -2.21
CA LEU A 158 -3.14 12.53 -1.92
C LEU A 158 -2.14 12.23 -3.04
N TRP A 159 -2.07 10.97 -3.49
CA TRP A 159 -1.21 10.60 -4.60
C TRP A 159 -1.59 11.32 -5.89
N ARG A 160 -2.89 11.36 -6.23
CA ARG A 160 -3.39 12.07 -7.42
C ARG A 160 -3.05 13.56 -7.36
N ARG A 161 -3.27 14.20 -6.22
CA ARG A 161 -2.93 15.61 -6.01
C ARG A 161 -1.44 15.85 -6.28
N ARG A 162 -0.57 14.98 -5.77
CA ARG A 162 0.88 15.06 -6.02
C ARG A 162 1.22 14.93 -7.50
N CYS A 163 0.61 13.97 -8.19
CA CYS A 163 0.79 13.82 -9.64
C CYS A 163 0.37 15.07 -10.40
N VAL A 164 -0.80 15.66 -10.08
CA VAL A 164 -1.29 16.89 -10.72
C VAL A 164 -0.36 18.08 -10.43
N ALA A 165 0.08 18.25 -9.18
CA ALA A 165 1.01 19.30 -8.80
C ALA A 165 2.35 19.19 -9.54
N THR A 166 2.86 17.97 -9.73
CA THR A 166 4.16 17.72 -10.36
C THR A 166 4.09 17.82 -11.89
N LEU A 167 3.05 17.26 -12.51
CA LEU A 167 2.93 17.16 -13.96
C LEU A 167 2.25 18.36 -14.60
N GLU A 168 1.30 18.99 -13.90
CA GLU A 168 0.50 20.10 -14.43
C GLU A 168 0.79 21.44 -13.73
N GLY A 169 1.57 21.45 -12.65
CA GLY A 169 1.84 22.66 -11.86
C GLY A 169 0.62 23.20 -11.10
N LYS A 170 -0.47 22.42 -10.98
CA LYS A 170 -1.71 22.85 -10.34
C LYS A 170 -1.81 22.35 -8.89
N LEU A 171 -2.12 23.25 -7.97
CA LEU A 171 -2.39 22.91 -6.58
C LEU A 171 -3.90 22.90 -6.35
N GLU A 172 -4.47 21.69 -6.18
CA GLU A 172 -5.86 21.56 -5.73
C GLU A 172 -6.00 22.22 -4.33
N SER A 173 -7.19 22.61 -3.89
CA SER A 173 -7.43 23.04 -2.52
C SER A 173 -7.84 21.85 -1.62
N ILE A 174 -7.83 22.05 -0.30
CA ILE A 174 -8.33 21.01 0.63
C ILE A 174 -9.83 20.76 0.40
N PHE A 175 -10.58 21.80 0.01
CA PHE A 175 -12.01 21.71 -0.28
C PHE A 175 -12.27 20.82 -1.49
N GLU A 176 -11.54 21.03 -2.59
CA GLU A 176 -11.66 20.21 -3.82
C GLU A 176 -11.32 18.74 -3.56
N VAL A 177 -10.22 18.49 -2.84
CA VAL A 177 -9.82 17.14 -2.47
C VAL A 177 -10.86 16.49 -1.57
N TRP A 178 -11.35 17.21 -0.56
CA TRP A 178 -12.37 16.71 0.36
C TRP A 178 -13.71 16.40 -0.31
N LEU A 179 -14.18 17.29 -1.19
CA LEU A 179 -15.43 17.11 -1.93
C LEU A 179 -15.40 15.82 -2.76
N SER A 180 -14.27 15.54 -3.41
CA SER A 180 -14.07 14.31 -4.20
C SER A 180 -13.89 13.02 -3.38
N ILE A 181 -13.79 13.12 -2.05
CA ILE A 181 -13.81 11.96 -1.15
C ILE A 181 -15.24 11.72 -0.65
N LYS A 182 -16.04 12.79 -0.49
CA LYS A 182 -17.45 12.71 -0.08
C LYS A 182 -18.40 12.26 -1.20
N HIS A 183 -18.09 12.60 -2.44
CA HIS A 183 -18.89 12.29 -3.64
C HIS A 183 -18.14 11.35 -4.57
#